data_AF-X0U2U8-F1
#
_entry.id   AF-X0U2U8-F1
#
_cell.length_a   1.000
_cell.length_b   1.000
_cell.length_c   1.000
_cell.angle_alpha   90.00
_cell.angle_beta   90.00
_cell.angle_gamma   90.00
#
_symmetry.space_group_name_H-M   'P 1'
#
loop_
_entity.id
_entity.type
_entity.pdbx_description
1 polymer ?
#
loop_
_entity_poly.entity_id
_entity_poly.type
_entity_poly.pdbx_seq_one_letter_code
_entity_poly.pdbx_strand_id
1 'polypeptide(L)'
;YWERRGEQSGKRQATELNKNIAEAIEAQGSIFYRSNETSGYEFISNAQAIMNERQKNEDQRYFMLNDRDTRLFAKDLAARQTLQGRPEDEAWKKGQIGANVAGFDVFTGSFLPNITGAADPAVTITGDQSFAPSGGSVNAVTKAVTNVDYREASLVVNNSALLAVGDKFTIENSGTTVKAIGLADKTSTLNAMTFTVIELTDATHIKVFPKPIALDDPALSILEAAYANIDTQILDAATITRLNIDAVNKSNLFWDKGAIEVIGGT
;
A
#
# COMPACT_ATOMS: atom_id res chain seq x y z
N TYR A 1 15.61 -36.04 20.29
CA TYR A 1 16.20 -35.37 19.11
C TYR A 1 15.17 -35.22 17.99
N TRP A 2 14.60 -36.33 17.50
CA TRP A 2 13.63 -36.32 16.39
C TRP A 2 12.35 -35.53 16.67
N GLU A 3 11.77 -35.62 17.87
CA GLU A 3 10.61 -34.80 18.27
C GLU A 3 10.91 -33.30 18.21
N ARG A 4 12.01 -32.86 18.83
CA ARG A 4 12.45 -31.46 18.77
C ARG A 4 12.67 -30.99 17.33
N ARG A 5 13.19 -31.86 16.44
CA ARG A 5 13.33 -31.54 15.02
C ARG A 5 11.97 -31.34 14.34
N GLY A 6 10.99 -32.19 14.65
CA GLY A 6 9.62 -32.06 14.17
C GLY A 6 8.98 -30.74 14.61
N GLU A 7 9.08 -30.41 15.90
CA GLU A 7 8.57 -29.15 16.47
C GLU A 7 9.20 -27.92 15.82
N GLN A 8 10.53 -27.92 15.63
CA GLN A 8 11.22 -26.80 14.98
C GLN A 8 10.85 -26.67 13.50
N SER A 9 10.61 -27.80 12.81
CA SER A 9 10.14 -27.77 11.42
C SER A 9 8.76 -27.10 11.32
N GLY A 10 7.83 -27.43 12.21
CA GLY A 10 6.50 -26.80 12.24
C GLY A 10 6.58 -25.29 12.51
N LYS A 11 7.41 -24.88 13.47
CA LYS A 11 7.64 -23.44 13.76
C LYS A 11 8.22 -22.70 12.56
N ARG A 12 9.19 -23.30 11.86
CA ARG A 12 9.78 -22.69 10.66
C ARG A 12 8.73 -22.48 9.57
N GLN A 13 7.90 -23.48 9.28
CA GLN A 13 6.87 -23.35 8.24
C GLN A 13 5.89 -22.21 8.53
N ALA A 14 5.45 -22.08 9.79
CA ALA A 14 4.59 -20.96 10.19
C ALA A 14 5.28 -19.60 10.01
N THR A 15 6.56 -19.49 10.36
CA THR A 15 7.34 -18.25 10.18
C THR A 15 7.53 -17.89 8.71
N GLU A 16 7.87 -18.87 7.86
CA GLU A 16 8.02 -18.63 6.41
C GLU A 16 6.70 -18.18 5.78
N LEU A 17 5.56 -18.77 6.18
CA LEU A 17 4.25 -18.32 5.71
C LEU A 17 3.97 -16.86 6.10
N ASN A 18 4.19 -16.50 7.37
CA ASN A 18 4.00 -15.13 7.84
C ASN A 18 4.90 -14.14 7.10
N LYS A 19 6.15 -14.52 6.84
CA LYS A 19 7.10 -13.72 6.07
C LYS A 19 6.63 -13.52 4.63
N ASN A 20 6.22 -14.59 3.94
CA ASN A 20 5.73 -14.50 2.56
C ASN A 20 4.49 -13.61 2.45
N ILE A 21 3.58 -13.68 3.43
CA ILE A 21 2.40 -12.80 3.49
C ILE A 21 2.85 -11.35 3.66
N ALA A 22 3.77 -11.06 4.60
CA ALA A 22 4.27 -9.71 4.82
C ALA A 22 4.98 -9.13 3.58
N GLU A 23 5.79 -9.93 2.89
CA GLU A 23 6.45 -9.56 1.63
C GLU A 23 5.44 -9.31 0.50
N ALA A 24 4.36 -10.10 0.42
CA ALA A 24 3.30 -9.87 -0.57
C ALA A 24 2.54 -8.55 -0.32
N ILE A 25 2.23 -8.24 0.94
CA ILE A 25 1.58 -6.97 1.31
C ILE A 25 2.52 -5.80 0.97
N GLU A 26 3.79 -5.91 1.29
CA GLU A 26 4.78 -4.87 1.00
C GLU A 26 4.95 -4.66 -0.51
N ALA A 27 5.02 -5.72 -1.30
CA ALA A 27 5.19 -5.63 -2.75
C ALA A 27 3.93 -5.14 -3.50
N GLN A 28 2.73 -5.31 -2.94
CA GLN A 28 1.46 -5.02 -3.64
C GLN A 28 0.61 -3.91 -3.01
N GLY A 29 0.95 -3.47 -1.80
CA GLY A 29 0.19 -2.48 -1.04
C GLY A 29 0.22 -1.10 -1.68
N SER A 30 -0.93 -0.60 -2.12
CA SER A 30 -1.04 0.68 -2.84
C SER A 30 -1.03 1.92 -1.97
N ILE A 31 -1.36 1.81 -0.67
CA ILE A 31 -1.35 2.95 0.25
C ILE A 31 0.00 2.98 0.95
N PHE A 32 0.72 4.09 0.80
CA PHE A 32 2.02 4.29 1.42
C PHE A 32 2.13 5.70 1.97
N TYR A 33 2.74 5.85 3.14
CA TYR A 33 3.15 7.14 3.66
C TYR A 33 4.46 6.99 4.41
N ARG A 34 5.23 8.08 4.45
CA ARG A 34 6.37 8.23 5.34
C ARG A 34 6.06 9.31 6.34
N SER A 35 6.55 9.11 7.54
CA SER A 35 6.32 10.01 8.65
C SER A 35 7.56 10.00 9.52
N ASN A 36 7.97 11.20 9.93
CA ASN A 36 9.01 11.40 10.93
C ASN A 36 8.39 11.68 12.31
N GLU A 37 7.09 11.39 12.47
CA GLU A 37 6.40 11.65 13.73
C GLU A 37 6.98 10.79 14.84
N THR A 38 7.13 11.41 16.01
CA THR A 38 7.61 10.72 17.21
C THR A 38 6.45 10.15 18.03
N SER A 39 5.23 10.64 17.82
CA SER A 39 4.04 10.10 18.46
C SER A 39 3.52 8.89 17.71
N GLY A 40 3.41 7.76 18.42
CA GLY A 40 2.83 6.54 17.85
C GLY A 40 1.36 6.68 17.47
N TYR A 41 0.60 7.53 18.18
CA TYR A 41 -0.79 7.78 17.84
C TYR A 41 -0.91 8.54 16.51
N GLU A 42 -0.13 9.61 16.34
CA GLU A 42 -0.14 10.41 15.11
C GLU A 42 0.28 9.55 13.91
N PHE A 43 1.33 8.73 14.08
CA PHE A 43 1.77 7.79 13.06
C PHE A 43 0.66 6.84 12.60
N ILE A 44 -0.07 6.19 13.53
CA ILE A 44 -1.15 5.24 13.18
C ILE A 44 -2.39 5.98 12.65
N SER A 45 -2.74 7.13 13.23
CA SER A 45 -3.92 7.91 12.82
C SER A 45 -3.81 8.48 11.40
N ASN A 46 -2.59 8.74 10.90
CA ASN A 46 -2.39 9.15 9.51
C ASN A 46 -2.85 8.06 8.53
N ALA A 47 -2.56 6.78 8.82
CA ALA A 47 -3.09 5.67 8.02
C ALA A 47 -4.62 5.63 8.03
N GLN A 48 -5.25 5.94 9.17
CA GLN A 48 -6.70 6.03 9.27
C GLN A 48 -7.24 7.14 8.38
N ALA A 49 -6.67 8.34 8.47
CA ALA A 49 -7.09 9.50 7.69
C ALA A 49 -7.04 9.19 6.19
N ILE A 50 -5.91 8.66 5.70
CA ILE A 50 -5.74 8.32 4.28
C ILE A 50 -6.75 7.26 3.81
N MET A 51 -7.01 6.22 4.62
CA MET A 51 -8.00 5.19 4.25
C MET A 51 -9.43 5.73 4.24
N ASN A 52 -9.78 6.61 5.18
CA ASN A 52 -11.11 7.22 5.30
C ASN A 52 -11.39 8.22 4.19
N GLU A 53 -10.44 9.10 3.88
CA GLU A 53 -10.56 10.06 2.79
C GLU A 53 -10.71 9.37 1.44
N ARG A 54 -10.02 8.24 1.24
CA ARG A 54 -10.19 7.39 0.05
C ARG A 54 -11.48 6.55 0.09
N GLN A 55 -12.27 6.63 1.16
CA GLN A 55 -13.55 5.92 1.35
C GLN A 55 -13.43 4.41 1.11
N LYS A 56 -12.36 3.81 1.64
CA LYS A 56 -12.20 2.36 1.61
C LYS A 56 -13.17 1.69 2.59
N ASN A 57 -13.54 0.45 2.31
CA ASN A 57 -14.36 -0.33 3.23
C ASN A 57 -13.73 -0.38 4.63
N GLU A 58 -14.61 -0.37 5.64
CA GLU A 58 -14.27 -0.33 7.06
C GLU A 58 -14.85 -1.56 7.75
N ASP A 59 -14.32 -2.74 7.42
CA ASP A 59 -14.79 -3.96 8.09
C ASP A 59 -13.99 -4.18 9.39
N GLN A 60 -12.69 -4.51 9.28
CA GLN A 60 -11.79 -4.64 10.42
C GLN A 60 -10.36 -4.29 10.00
N ARG A 61 -9.79 -3.22 10.57
CA ARG A 61 -8.46 -2.76 10.18
C ARG A 61 -7.38 -3.21 11.14
N TYR A 62 -6.24 -3.60 10.59
CA TYR A 62 -5.10 -4.10 11.31
C TYR A 62 -3.86 -3.29 11.01
N PHE A 63 -3.02 -3.11 12.03
CA PHE A 63 -1.73 -2.45 11.91
C PHE A 63 -0.66 -3.34 12.53
N MET A 64 0.37 -3.68 11.78
CA MET A 64 1.51 -4.46 12.24
C MET A 64 2.76 -3.58 12.29
N LEU A 65 3.25 -3.34 13.49
CA LEU A 65 4.46 -2.59 13.76
C LEU A 65 5.66 -3.52 13.84
N ASN A 66 6.81 -3.03 13.38
CA ASN A 66 8.09 -3.67 13.66
C ASN A 66 8.45 -3.52 15.15
N ASP A 67 9.40 -4.34 15.62
CA ASP A 67 9.80 -4.34 17.04
C ASP A 67 10.41 -3.00 17.50
N ARG A 68 11.05 -2.25 16.59
CA ARG A 68 11.75 -0.99 16.93
C ARG A 68 10.77 0.15 17.15
N ASP A 69 9.78 0.27 16.29
CA ASP A 69 8.73 1.28 16.34
C ASP A 69 7.72 0.94 17.42
N THR A 70 7.42 -0.34 17.62
CA THR A 70 6.66 -0.80 18.81
C THR A 70 7.32 -0.29 20.10
N ARG A 71 8.65 -0.47 20.23
CA ARG A 71 9.39 0.02 21.41
C ARG A 71 9.37 1.54 21.51
N LEU A 72 9.52 2.26 20.40
CA LEU A 72 9.50 3.73 20.38
C LEU A 72 8.14 4.27 20.84
N PHE A 73 7.06 3.74 20.29
CA PHE A 73 5.70 4.19 20.58
C PHE A 73 5.21 3.74 21.95
N ALA A 74 5.59 2.54 22.41
CA ALA A 74 5.34 2.12 23.78
C ALA A 74 6.06 3.04 24.80
N LYS A 75 7.28 3.51 24.48
CA LYS A 75 7.99 4.49 25.32
C LYS A 75 7.26 5.84 25.37
N ASP A 76 6.74 6.33 24.23
CA ASP A 76 5.93 7.56 24.21
C ASP A 76 4.72 7.45 25.15
N LEU A 77 3.98 6.33 25.09
CA LEU A 77 2.84 6.07 25.96
C LEU A 77 3.24 5.96 27.43
N ALA A 78 4.32 5.24 27.73
CA ALA A 78 4.82 5.03 29.08
C ALA A 78 5.32 6.32 29.76
N ALA A 79 5.73 7.33 28.98
CA ALA A 79 6.19 8.62 29.50
C ALA A 79 5.06 9.59 29.86
N ARG A 80 3.82 9.32 29.45
CA ARG A 80 2.67 10.15 29.80
C ARG A 80 2.36 9.95 31.29
N GLN A 81 2.08 11.05 31.99
CA GLN A 81 1.86 11.07 33.45
C GLN A 81 0.38 11.18 33.83
N THR A 82 -0.49 11.44 32.85
CA THR A 82 -1.90 11.81 33.06
C THR A 82 -2.90 10.76 32.56
N LEU A 83 -2.46 9.60 32.07
CA LEU A 83 -3.34 8.50 31.66
C LEU A 83 -3.48 7.47 32.79
N GLN A 84 -3.87 7.95 33.98
CA GLN A 84 -4.23 7.06 35.09
C GLN A 84 -5.43 6.18 34.69
N GLY A 85 -5.16 4.89 34.48
CA GLY A 85 -6.16 3.83 34.53
C GLY A 85 -6.41 3.00 33.27
N ARG A 86 -5.82 3.28 32.08
CA ARG A 86 -6.08 2.42 30.89
C ARG A 86 -4.91 2.11 29.94
N PRO A 87 -4.04 3.05 29.51
CA PRO A 87 -2.96 2.74 28.56
C PRO A 87 -1.60 2.49 29.23
N GLU A 88 -1.27 3.24 30.29
CA GLU A 88 0.03 3.16 30.97
C GLU A 88 0.27 1.79 31.62
N ASP A 89 -0.75 1.21 32.25
CA ASP A 89 -0.63 -0.10 32.92
C ASP A 89 -0.34 -1.24 31.95
N GLU A 90 -0.94 -1.24 30.76
CA GLU A 90 -0.73 -2.27 29.72
C GLU A 90 0.59 -2.05 28.96
N ALA A 91 0.93 -0.79 28.67
CA ALA A 91 2.22 -0.46 28.06
C ALA A 91 3.39 -0.78 29.00
N TRP A 92 3.31 -0.44 30.30
CA TRP A 92 4.34 -0.75 31.28
C TRP A 92 4.41 -2.25 31.65
N LYS A 93 3.27 -2.96 31.72
CA LYS A 93 3.25 -4.38 32.14
C LYS A 93 3.44 -5.36 30.98
N LYS A 94 2.93 -5.05 29.79
CA LYS A 94 2.92 -5.96 28.63
C LYS A 94 3.70 -5.43 27.42
N GLY A 95 4.12 -4.16 27.41
CA GLY A 95 4.78 -3.54 26.26
C GLY A 95 3.88 -3.38 25.03
N GLN A 96 2.56 -3.55 25.21
CA GLN A 96 1.58 -3.49 24.12
C GLN A 96 0.99 -2.07 24.00
N ILE A 97 0.81 -1.62 22.76
CA ILE A 97 0.22 -0.31 22.44
C ILE A 97 -1.31 -0.35 22.59
N GLY A 98 -1.94 -1.51 22.33
CA GLY A 98 -3.36 -1.76 22.59
C GLY A 98 -4.17 -2.11 21.34
N ALA A 99 -5.48 -2.32 21.54
CA ALA A 99 -6.48 -2.52 20.49
C ALA A 99 -7.26 -1.20 20.24
N ASN A 100 -7.87 -1.06 19.06
CA ASN A 100 -8.63 0.13 18.64
C ASN A 100 -7.87 1.47 18.70
N VAL A 101 -6.59 1.49 18.34
CA VAL A 101 -5.82 2.73 18.19
C VAL A 101 -6.12 3.34 16.82
N ALA A 102 -6.80 4.48 16.80
CA ALA A 102 -7.23 5.16 15.57
C ALA A 102 -7.98 4.22 14.60
N GLY A 103 -8.88 3.38 15.13
CA GLY A 103 -9.66 2.43 14.34
C GLY A 103 -8.91 1.18 13.87
N PHE A 104 -7.67 0.96 14.34
CA PHE A 104 -6.88 -0.25 14.06
C PHE A 104 -6.67 -1.11 15.30
N ASP A 105 -6.64 -2.42 15.09
CA ASP A 105 -6.01 -3.35 16.03
C ASP A 105 -4.51 -3.44 15.74
N VAL A 106 -3.69 -3.11 16.74
CA VAL A 106 -2.24 -2.96 16.59
C VAL A 106 -1.51 -4.21 17.12
N PHE A 107 -0.66 -4.78 16.27
CA PHE A 107 0.16 -5.95 16.56
C PHE A 107 1.64 -5.67 16.31
N THR A 108 2.49 -6.55 16.82
CA THR A 108 3.94 -6.49 16.62
C THR A 108 4.42 -7.72 15.86
N GLY A 109 5.22 -7.50 14.81
CA GLY A 109 5.73 -8.55 13.94
C GLY A 109 7.24 -8.45 13.76
N SER A 110 7.97 -9.48 14.18
CA SER A 110 9.43 -9.57 14.00
C SER A 110 9.84 -10.05 12.60
N PHE A 111 8.89 -10.60 11.85
CA PHE A 111 9.08 -11.15 10.49
C PHE A 111 8.88 -10.11 9.38
N LEU A 112 8.63 -8.85 9.71
CA LEU A 112 8.39 -7.79 8.72
C LEU A 112 9.64 -7.54 7.84
N PRO A 113 9.44 -7.31 6.52
CA PRO A 113 10.54 -7.13 5.59
C PRO A 113 11.28 -5.80 5.82
N ASN A 114 12.54 -5.78 5.39
CA ASN A 114 13.28 -4.53 5.22
C ASN A 114 12.95 -3.99 3.83
N ILE A 115 12.63 -2.70 3.74
CA ILE A 115 12.49 -2.00 2.47
C ILE A 115 13.81 -1.28 2.20
N THR A 116 14.44 -1.63 1.08
CA THR A 116 15.59 -0.91 0.55
C THR A 116 15.05 0.14 -0.40
N GLY A 117 15.31 1.41 -0.09
CA GLY A 117 14.94 2.51 -0.96
C GLY A 117 16.01 2.83 -2.00
N ALA A 118 15.68 3.77 -2.87
CA ALA A 118 16.58 4.31 -3.88
C ALA A 118 16.37 5.81 -4.03
N ALA A 119 17.37 6.51 -4.61
CA ALA A 119 17.24 7.92 -4.95
C ALA A 119 16.09 8.15 -5.94
N ASP A 120 15.54 9.36 -6.03
CA ASP A 120 14.41 9.64 -6.93
C ASP A 120 14.77 9.26 -8.39
N PRO A 121 13.99 8.40 -9.07
CA PRO A 121 14.29 8.00 -10.43
C PRO A 121 13.91 9.18 -11.34
N ALA A 122 14.84 9.64 -12.17
CA ALA A 122 14.58 10.67 -13.18
C ALA A 122 13.73 10.11 -14.35
N VAL A 123 12.57 9.55 -14.00
CA VAL A 123 11.64 8.83 -14.87
C VAL A 123 10.41 9.70 -15.12
N THR A 124 10.01 9.73 -16.38
CA THR A 124 8.83 10.45 -16.84
C THR A 124 7.91 9.50 -17.60
N ILE A 125 6.62 9.82 -17.58
CA ILE A 125 5.60 9.16 -18.36
C ILE A 125 5.75 9.54 -19.84
N THR A 126 5.53 8.58 -20.73
CA THR A 126 5.56 8.79 -22.18
C THR A 126 4.15 8.67 -22.75
N GLY A 127 3.62 9.77 -23.26
CA GLY A 127 2.26 9.89 -23.79
C GLY A 127 1.20 9.97 -22.70
N ASP A 128 0.06 10.58 -23.03
CA ASP A 128 -1.09 10.65 -22.12
C ASP A 128 -1.63 9.25 -21.83
N GLN A 129 -1.86 8.94 -20.56
CA GLN A 129 -2.28 7.61 -20.12
C GLN A 129 -3.78 7.62 -19.80
N SER A 130 -4.55 6.82 -20.53
CA SER A 130 -6.00 6.63 -20.36
C SER A 130 -6.29 5.18 -20.02
N PHE A 131 -6.97 4.92 -18.90
CA PHE A 131 -7.30 3.57 -18.46
C PHE A 131 -8.78 3.40 -18.14
N ALA A 132 -9.48 2.64 -18.99
CA ALA A 132 -10.86 2.25 -18.74
C ALA A 132 -10.95 1.03 -17.79
N PRO A 133 -11.96 0.97 -16.91
CA PRO A 133 -12.30 -0.26 -16.20
C PRO A 133 -12.81 -1.30 -17.21
N SER A 134 -12.32 -2.53 -17.13
CA SER A 134 -12.75 -3.63 -17.99
C SER A 134 -12.80 -4.93 -17.18
N GLY A 135 -13.89 -5.68 -17.34
CA GLY A 135 -14.06 -7.00 -16.70
C GLY A 135 -13.54 -8.16 -17.56
N GLY A 136 -13.39 -7.96 -18.87
CA GLY A 136 -13.00 -9.01 -19.79
C GLY A 136 -13.46 -8.77 -21.21
N SER A 137 -13.13 -9.71 -22.09
CA SER A 137 -13.63 -9.75 -23.46
C SER A 137 -14.06 -11.16 -23.85
N VAL A 138 -14.98 -11.26 -24.80
CA VAL A 138 -15.39 -12.52 -25.41
C VAL A 138 -14.91 -12.50 -26.85
N ASN A 139 -14.09 -13.47 -27.22
CA ASN A 139 -13.67 -13.62 -28.61
C ASN A 139 -14.90 -13.96 -29.48
N ALA A 140 -15.18 -13.12 -30.47
CA ALA A 140 -16.38 -13.25 -31.29
C ALA A 140 -16.45 -14.58 -32.07
N VAL A 141 -15.30 -15.19 -32.39
CA VAL A 141 -15.19 -16.42 -33.21
C VAL A 141 -15.06 -17.65 -32.33
N THR A 142 -14.08 -17.68 -31.43
CA THR A 142 -13.81 -18.86 -30.58
C THR A 142 -14.73 -18.95 -29.36
N LYS A 143 -15.47 -17.87 -29.06
CA LYS A 143 -16.28 -17.71 -27.84
C LYS A 143 -15.47 -17.84 -26.55
N ALA A 144 -14.14 -17.81 -26.64
CA ALA A 144 -13.26 -17.81 -25.47
C ALA A 144 -13.48 -16.54 -24.67
N VAL A 145 -13.69 -16.70 -23.36
CA VAL A 145 -13.81 -15.60 -22.42
C VAL A 145 -12.43 -15.35 -21.80
N THR A 146 -11.95 -14.12 -21.90
CA THR A 146 -10.73 -13.70 -21.21
C THR A 146 -11.11 -12.66 -20.17
N ASN A 147 -10.93 -13.01 -18.90
CA ASN A 147 -11.12 -12.07 -17.80
C ASN A 147 -9.92 -11.12 -17.73
N VAL A 148 -10.19 -9.86 -17.39
CA VAL A 148 -9.15 -8.85 -17.19
C VAL A 148 -9.03 -8.60 -15.69
N ASP A 149 -7.80 -8.60 -15.17
CA ASP A 149 -7.55 -8.09 -13.83
C ASP A 149 -7.66 -6.57 -13.85
N TYR A 150 -8.68 -6.04 -13.19
CA TYR A 150 -8.96 -4.61 -13.20
C TYR A 150 -8.02 -3.81 -12.27
N ARG A 151 -7.22 -4.48 -11.43
CA ARG A 151 -6.36 -3.85 -10.43
C ARG A 151 -5.08 -3.27 -11.01
N GLU A 152 -4.56 -3.86 -12.10
CA GLU A 152 -3.29 -3.47 -12.73
C GLU A 152 -3.46 -2.50 -13.90
N ALA A 153 -2.50 -1.60 -14.05
CA ALA A 153 -2.30 -0.82 -15.26
C ALA A 153 -0.87 -0.97 -15.75
N SER A 154 -0.66 -0.93 -17.07
CA SER A 154 0.67 -0.82 -17.67
C SER A 154 0.90 0.65 -18.03
N LEU A 155 1.75 1.34 -17.27
CA LEU A 155 2.18 2.69 -17.56
C LEU A 155 3.37 2.66 -18.52
N VAL A 156 3.36 3.58 -19.48
CA VAL A 156 4.49 3.80 -20.38
C VAL A 156 5.42 4.86 -19.78
N VAL A 157 6.69 4.51 -19.60
CA VAL A 157 7.73 5.37 -19.04
C VAL A 157 8.91 5.50 -20.00
N ASN A 158 9.71 6.54 -19.83
CA ASN A 158 10.92 6.75 -20.64
C ASN A 158 12.04 5.72 -20.37
N ASN A 159 12.13 5.20 -19.13
CA ASN A 159 13.14 4.21 -18.73
C ASN A 159 12.73 3.44 -17.47
N SER A 160 12.35 2.17 -17.61
CA SER A 160 11.96 1.33 -16.47
C SER A 160 13.16 0.82 -15.65
N ALA A 161 14.38 0.85 -16.16
CA ALA A 161 15.56 0.30 -15.48
C ALA A 161 15.99 1.11 -14.23
N LEU A 162 15.43 2.31 -14.05
CA LEU A 162 15.62 3.13 -12.85
C LEU A 162 14.63 2.81 -11.73
N LEU A 163 13.67 1.91 -11.99
CA LEU A 163 12.66 1.42 -11.07
C LEU A 163 12.92 -0.04 -10.72
N ALA A 164 12.33 -0.48 -9.61
CA ALA A 164 12.32 -1.87 -9.15
C ALA A 164 10.91 -2.28 -8.70
N VAL A 165 10.62 -3.57 -8.74
CA VAL A 165 9.38 -4.12 -8.16
C VAL A 165 9.35 -3.81 -6.67
N GLY A 166 8.20 -3.33 -6.17
CA GLY A 166 8.01 -2.88 -4.80
C GLY A 166 8.20 -1.37 -4.60
N ASP A 167 8.73 -0.64 -5.60
CA ASP A 167 8.86 0.82 -5.50
C ASP A 167 7.50 1.50 -5.30
N LYS A 168 7.48 2.49 -4.41
CA LYS A 168 6.30 3.29 -4.08
C LYS A 168 6.51 4.70 -4.60
N PHE A 169 5.56 5.25 -5.34
CA PHE A 169 5.73 6.56 -5.97
C PHE A 169 4.42 7.35 -6.09
N THR A 170 4.55 8.66 -6.32
CA THR A 170 3.49 9.56 -6.76
C THR A 170 3.79 10.05 -8.18
N ILE A 171 2.77 10.56 -8.87
CA ILE A 171 2.90 11.13 -10.21
C ILE A 171 2.54 12.61 -10.16
N GLU A 172 3.28 13.45 -10.88
CA GLU A 172 3.02 14.88 -11.00
C GLU A 172 2.93 15.33 -12.46
N ASN A 173 1.82 15.97 -12.81
CA ASN A 173 1.64 16.62 -14.10
C ASN A 173 2.20 18.05 -14.01
N SER A 174 3.39 18.30 -14.58
CA SER A 174 4.01 19.64 -14.63
C SER A 174 4.06 20.35 -13.26
N GLY A 175 4.43 19.60 -12.21
CA GLY A 175 4.55 20.10 -10.84
C GLY A 175 3.25 20.14 -10.03
N THR A 176 2.14 19.63 -10.59
CA THR A 176 0.90 19.39 -9.84
C THR A 176 0.72 17.90 -9.61
N THR A 177 0.65 17.48 -8.34
CA THR A 177 0.43 16.08 -7.98
C THR A 177 -0.92 15.58 -8.47
N VAL A 178 -0.93 14.38 -9.03
CA VAL A 178 -2.16 13.62 -9.28
C VAL A 178 -2.71 13.17 -7.93
N LYS A 179 -3.92 13.59 -7.58
CA LYS A 179 -4.50 13.38 -6.25
C LYS A 179 -5.41 12.16 -6.24
N ALA A 180 -5.50 11.54 -5.08
CA ALA A 180 -6.53 10.54 -4.85
C ALA A 180 -7.91 11.22 -4.74
N ILE A 181 -8.95 10.48 -5.07
CA ILE A 181 -10.34 10.90 -4.84
C ILE A 181 -11.07 9.90 -3.91
N GLY A 182 -12.12 10.37 -3.25
CA GLY A 182 -13.07 9.52 -2.55
C GLY A 182 -13.78 8.58 -3.53
N LEU A 183 -13.82 7.29 -3.22
CA LEU A 183 -14.38 6.30 -4.13
C LEU A 183 -15.89 6.43 -4.34
N ALA A 184 -16.64 6.97 -3.37
CA ALA A 184 -18.09 7.13 -3.47
C ALA A 184 -18.50 8.54 -3.92
N ASP A 185 -17.88 9.58 -3.37
CA ASP A 185 -18.26 10.97 -3.65
C ASP A 185 -17.48 11.63 -4.81
N LYS A 186 -16.39 11.00 -5.25
CA LYS A 186 -15.47 11.50 -6.30
C LYS A 186 -14.85 12.85 -5.99
N THR A 187 -14.79 13.25 -4.73
CA THR A 187 -14.14 14.48 -4.29
C THR A 187 -12.64 14.25 -4.10
N SER A 188 -11.83 15.26 -4.43
CA SER A 188 -10.38 15.17 -4.22
C SER A 188 -10.06 15.13 -2.72
N THR A 189 -9.18 14.22 -2.34
CA THR A 189 -8.68 14.14 -0.95
C THR A 189 -7.59 15.17 -0.66
N LEU A 190 -7.16 15.94 -1.66
CA LEU A 190 -5.99 16.83 -1.61
C LEU A 190 -4.63 16.13 -1.38
N ASN A 191 -4.64 14.83 -1.11
CA ASN A 191 -3.46 14.01 -0.93
C ASN A 191 -3.07 13.31 -2.24
N ALA A 192 -1.77 13.24 -2.51
CA ALA A 192 -1.25 12.61 -3.71
C ALA A 192 -1.65 11.12 -3.78
N MET A 193 -1.98 10.65 -4.97
CA MET A 193 -2.23 9.24 -5.20
C MET A 193 -0.91 8.47 -5.19
N THR A 194 -0.91 7.35 -4.48
CA THR A 194 0.26 6.49 -4.31
C THR A 194 0.13 5.23 -5.15
N PHE A 195 1.20 4.88 -5.85
CA PHE A 195 1.29 3.73 -6.72
C PHE A 195 2.43 2.82 -6.30
N THR A 196 2.29 1.53 -6.64
CA THR A 196 3.31 0.50 -6.41
C THR A 196 3.65 -0.17 -7.72
N VAL A 197 4.95 -0.29 -8.01
CA VAL A 197 5.44 -1.10 -9.14
C VAL A 197 5.33 -2.59 -8.80
N ILE A 198 4.60 -3.36 -9.60
CA ILE A 198 4.44 -4.81 -9.40
C ILE A 198 5.23 -5.64 -10.41
N GLU A 199 5.55 -5.08 -11.57
CA GLU A 199 6.29 -5.76 -12.64
C GLU A 199 7.01 -4.72 -13.52
N LEU A 200 8.23 -5.02 -13.94
CA LEU A 200 8.91 -4.33 -15.04
C LEU A 200 8.74 -5.20 -16.29
N THR A 201 7.80 -4.86 -17.16
CA THR A 201 7.44 -5.71 -18.30
C THR A 201 8.48 -5.62 -19.42
N ASP A 202 8.99 -4.42 -19.68
CA ASP A 202 10.11 -4.18 -20.60
C ASP A 202 10.83 -2.86 -20.25
N ALA A 203 11.70 -2.37 -21.13
CA ALA A 203 12.50 -1.15 -20.92
C ALA A 203 11.68 0.15 -20.79
N THR A 204 10.41 0.13 -21.20
CA THR A 204 9.51 1.30 -21.27
C THR A 204 8.15 1.05 -20.63
N HIS A 205 7.82 -0.17 -20.20
CA HIS A 205 6.55 -0.48 -19.57
C HIS A 205 6.73 -1.00 -18.14
N ILE A 206 5.97 -0.41 -17.22
CA ILE A 206 5.85 -0.87 -15.83
C ILE A 206 4.40 -1.21 -15.53
N LYS A 207 4.16 -2.29 -14.79
CA LYS A 207 2.83 -2.56 -14.24
C LYS A 207 2.72 -2.02 -12.83
N VAL A 208 1.57 -1.44 -12.52
CA VAL A 208 1.35 -0.75 -11.26
C VAL A 208 0.02 -1.06 -10.62
N PHE A 209 0.00 -0.98 -9.29
CA PHE A 209 -1.20 -0.94 -8.48
C PHE A 209 -1.37 0.40 -7.77
N PRO A 210 -2.61 0.92 -7.64
CA PRO A 210 -3.80 0.49 -8.37
C PRO A 210 -3.78 1.06 -9.80
N LYS A 211 -4.63 0.54 -10.68
CA LYS A 211 -4.91 1.14 -11.99
C LYS A 211 -5.36 2.60 -11.81
N PRO A 212 -4.66 3.59 -12.40
CA PRO A 212 -5.07 5.00 -12.32
C PRO A 212 -6.23 5.25 -13.29
N ILE A 213 -7.45 5.36 -12.75
CA ILE A 213 -8.64 5.72 -13.54
C ILE A 213 -8.97 7.17 -13.21
N ALA A 214 -8.79 8.06 -14.17
CA ALA A 214 -8.98 9.49 -13.98
C ALA A 214 -10.43 9.92 -14.15
N LEU A 215 -10.86 10.83 -13.27
CA LEU A 215 -12.23 11.35 -13.28
C LEU A 215 -12.49 12.28 -14.46
N ASP A 216 -11.47 13.03 -14.90
CA ASP A 216 -11.55 13.99 -16.00
C ASP A 216 -11.12 13.44 -17.37
N ASP A 217 -10.86 12.13 -17.47
CA ASP A 217 -10.39 11.50 -18.70
C ASP A 217 -11.46 11.61 -19.81
N PRO A 218 -11.18 12.35 -20.91
CA PRO A 218 -12.17 12.59 -21.95
C PRO A 218 -12.51 11.35 -22.76
N ALA A 219 -11.72 10.27 -22.65
CA ALA A 219 -11.97 9.00 -23.33
C ALA A 219 -12.97 8.11 -22.59
N LEU A 220 -13.25 8.38 -21.31
CA LEU A 220 -14.14 7.55 -20.49
C LEU A 220 -15.60 7.97 -20.63
N SER A 221 -16.48 6.98 -20.68
CA SER A 221 -17.92 7.19 -20.49
C SER A 221 -18.23 7.55 -19.03
N ILE A 222 -19.41 8.11 -18.79
CA ILE A 222 -19.89 8.42 -17.42
C ILE A 222 -19.88 7.19 -16.51
N LEU A 223 -20.19 6.01 -17.07
CA LEU A 223 -20.20 4.76 -16.32
C LEU A 223 -18.78 4.28 -15.97
N GLU A 224 -17.83 4.49 -16.87
CA GLU A 224 -16.42 4.16 -16.62
C GLU A 224 -15.79 5.12 -15.62
N ALA A 225 -16.08 6.42 -15.73
CA ALA A 225 -15.65 7.46 -14.79
C ALA A 225 -16.19 7.23 -13.36
N ALA A 226 -17.30 6.50 -13.20
CA ALA A 226 -17.78 6.11 -11.87
C ALA A 226 -16.80 5.20 -11.10
N TYR A 227 -15.83 4.56 -11.79
CA TYR A 227 -14.77 3.77 -11.17
C TYR A 227 -13.49 4.57 -10.92
N ALA A 228 -13.47 5.88 -11.21
CA ALA A 228 -12.31 6.73 -11.02
C ALA A 228 -11.79 6.69 -9.58
N ASN A 229 -10.47 6.76 -9.45
CA ASN A 229 -9.72 6.79 -8.20
C ASN A 229 -8.65 7.88 -8.14
N ILE A 230 -8.40 8.58 -9.26
CA ILE A 230 -7.60 9.80 -9.32
C ILE A 230 -8.39 10.95 -9.93
N ASP A 231 -8.00 12.17 -9.59
CA ASP A 231 -8.72 13.37 -9.99
C ASP A 231 -8.47 13.75 -11.46
N THR A 232 -7.25 13.55 -11.94
CA THR A 232 -6.84 13.99 -13.28
C THR A 232 -6.07 12.93 -14.08
N GLN A 233 -6.21 12.98 -15.40
CA GLN A 233 -5.48 12.13 -16.34
C GLN A 233 -3.97 12.33 -16.20
N ILE A 234 -3.20 11.25 -16.28
CA ILE A 234 -1.74 11.32 -16.28
C ILE A 234 -1.28 11.75 -17.68
N LEU A 235 -0.55 12.86 -17.75
CA LEU A 235 -0.15 13.47 -19.02
C LEU A 235 1.25 13.04 -19.46
N ASP A 236 1.55 13.25 -20.75
CA ASP A 236 2.92 13.13 -21.27
C ASP A 236 3.90 14.01 -20.47
N ALA A 237 5.11 13.50 -20.27
CA ALA A 237 6.17 14.09 -19.45
C ALA A 237 5.83 14.27 -17.95
N ALA A 238 4.74 13.68 -17.45
CA ALA A 238 4.48 13.63 -16.01
C ALA A 238 5.63 12.95 -15.28
N THR A 239 6.06 13.50 -14.15
CA THR A 239 7.22 13.02 -13.39
C THR A 239 6.80 11.99 -12.36
N ILE A 240 7.60 10.92 -12.22
CA ILE A 240 7.46 9.96 -11.14
C ILE A 240 8.36 10.39 -9.97
N THR A 241 7.77 10.51 -8.78
CA THR A 241 8.49 10.84 -7.55
C THR A 241 8.46 9.65 -6.60
N ARG A 242 9.63 9.06 -6.32
CA ARG A 242 9.76 7.90 -5.43
C ARG A 242 9.57 8.31 -3.96
N LEU A 243 8.82 7.50 -3.23
CA LEU A 243 8.51 7.71 -1.82
C LEU A 243 9.44 6.89 -0.90
N ASN A 244 9.79 5.67 -1.28
CA ASN A 244 10.74 4.80 -0.57
C ASN A 244 12.19 5.21 -0.86
N ILE A 245 12.67 6.30 -0.26
CA ILE A 245 14.03 6.82 -0.48
C ILE A 245 15.03 6.48 0.65
N ASP A 246 14.55 5.90 1.75
CA ASP A 246 15.43 5.48 2.86
C ASP A 246 16.34 4.34 2.41
N ALA A 247 17.64 4.45 2.68
CA ALA A 247 18.62 3.46 2.22
C ALA A 247 18.22 2.02 2.59
N VAL A 248 17.90 1.78 3.86
CA VAL A 248 17.23 0.56 4.33
C VAL A 248 16.43 0.91 5.59
N ASN A 249 15.14 0.56 5.62
CA ASN A 249 14.33 0.68 6.84
C ASN A 249 13.43 -0.54 7.06
N LYS A 250 13.02 -0.79 8.31
CA LYS A 250 12.03 -1.82 8.62
C LYS A 250 10.63 -1.29 8.30
N SER A 251 9.86 -2.06 7.55
CA SER A 251 8.48 -1.70 7.21
C SER A 251 7.54 -1.84 8.40
N ASN A 252 6.46 -1.06 8.36
CA ASN A 252 5.23 -1.31 9.12
C ASN A 252 4.11 -1.53 8.10
N LEU A 253 3.18 -2.42 8.41
CA LEU A 253 2.11 -2.79 7.48
C LEU A 253 0.76 -2.43 8.08
N PHE A 254 -0.18 -2.01 7.24
CA PHE A 254 -1.56 -1.80 7.63
C PHE A 254 -2.49 -2.25 6.52
N TRP A 255 -3.63 -2.82 6.89
CA TRP A 255 -4.59 -3.36 5.92
C TRP A 255 -5.99 -3.43 6.52
N ASP A 256 -6.98 -3.56 5.64
CA ASP A 256 -8.33 -4.02 6.00
C ASP A 256 -8.39 -5.54 5.86
N LYS A 257 -9.13 -6.22 6.73
CA LYS A 257 -9.23 -7.69 6.80
C LYS A 257 -9.54 -8.34 5.47
N GLY A 258 -10.43 -7.74 4.67
CA GLY A 258 -10.83 -8.26 3.37
C GLY A 258 -9.78 -8.12 2.26
N ALA A 259 -8.65 -7.45 2.53
CA ALA A 259 -7.62 -7.21 1.51
C ALA A 259 -6.67 -8.39 1.30
N ILE A 260 -6.57 -9.33 2.26
CA ILE A 260 -5.61 -10.44 2.23
C ILE A 260 -6.34 -11.74 2.52
N GLU A 261 -6.13 -12.72 1.65
CA GLU A 261 -6.66 -14.08 1.81
C GLU A 261 -5.53 -15.10 1.63
N VAL A 262 -5.53 -16.12 2.48
CA VAL A 262 -4.58 -17.24 2.39
C VAL A 262 -5.35 -18.47 1.92
N ILE A 263 -5.03 -18.93 0.73
CA ILE A 263 -5.68 -20.10 0.12
C ILE A 263 -4.75 -21.30 0.29
N GLY A 264 -5.22 -22.30 1.03
CA GLY A 264 -4.52 -23.59 1.15
C GLY A 264 -4.83 -24.48 -0.05
N GLY A 265 -3.81 -24.87 -0.82
CA GLY A 265 -3.95 -25.91 -1.83
C GLY A 265 -4.02 -27.29 -1.18
N THR A 266 -4.98 -28.11 -1.63
CA THR A 266 -5.02 -29.56 -1.33
C THR A 266 -4.10 -30.33 -2.26
#